data_AF-A0A3S8WIX0-F1
#
_entry.id   AF-A0A3S8WIX0-F1
#
_cell.length_a   1.000
_cell.length_b   1.000
_cell.length_c   1.000
_cell.angle_alpha   90.00
_cell.angle_beta   90.00
_cell.angle_gamma   90.00
#
_symmetry.space_group_name_H-M   'P 1'
#
loop_
_entity.id
_entity.type
_entity.pdbx_description
1 polymer ?
#
loop_
_entity_poly.entity_id
_entity_poly.type
_entity_poly.pdbx_seq_one_letter_code
_entity_poly.pdbx_strand_id
1 'polypeptide(L)'
;MTATGAPPIIFVHGTRFNAGQWSPQLAALQEDFQVAAVDLPGHGARSAQPWSLNAATEIIASAVDSLDSGPALIVGHSLGGYASLEFARRCPEQLRGLVLAGASASTRGPWATPYRWVAGLVPRLPADRLARWNDRLLRRLYPPEVVEATIRSGYAFHTLPAAWGEVLGRFDAGAMRHVAAPVLILNGEKDAVFRSGEMNFARAHPHARVELIPRARHLANFDDPDAFTDAVRRFARQLPVRS
;
A
#
# COMPACT_ATOMS: atom_id res chain seq x y z
N MET A 1 19.91 -15.36 9.87
CA MET A 1 19.21 -16.59 9.44
C MET A 1 17.74 -16.24 9.42
N THR A 2 17.12 -16.17 8.25
CA THR A 2 15.68 -15.95 8.12
C THR A 2 14.95 -16.98 8.99
N ALA A 3 14.01 -16.54 9.81
CA ALA A 3 13.26 -17.46 10.67
C ALA A 3 12.50 -18.45 9.77
N THR A 4 12.92 -19.71 9.78
CA THR A 4 12.32 -20.80 9.00
C THR A 4 10.81 -20.84 9.30
N GLY A 5 9.98 -20.42 8.34
CA GLY A 5 8.51 -20.41 8.43
C GLY A 5 7.84 -19.03 8.46
N ALA A 6 8.58 -17.93 8.59
CA ALA A 6 8.02 -16.59 8.46
C ALA A 6 7.64 -16.29 7.00
N PRO A 7 6.44 -15.74 6.71
CA PRO A 7 6.02 -15.48 5.35
C PRO A 7 6.85 -14.36 4.71
N PRO A 8 7.16 -14.44 3.40
CA PRO A 8 7.73 -13.29 2.69
C PRO A 8 6.79 -12.09 2.76
N ILE A 9 7.33 -10.88 2.68
CA ILE A 9 6.56 -9.63 2.73
C ILE A 9 6.72 -8.85 1.43
N ILE A 10 5.61 -8.59 0.74
CA ILE A 10 5.56 -7.74 -0.45
C ILE A 10 4.92 -6.39 -0.08
N PHE A 11 5.63 -5.31 -0.36
CA PHE A 11 5.15 -3.96 -0.14
C PHE A 11 4.64 -3.33 -1.45
N VAL A 12 3.45 -2.73 -1.39
CA VAL A 12 2.75 -2.12 -2.53
C VAL A 12 2.49 -0.64 -2.25
N HIS A 13 3.17 0.23 -2.99
CA HIS A 13 3.19 1.68 -2.73
C HIS A 13 1.84 2.37 -3.02
N GLY A 14 1.69 3.58 -2.48
CA GLY A 14 0.52 4.44 -2.71
C GLY A 14 0.55 5.13 -4.07
N THR A 15 -0.50 5.90 -4.35
CA THR A 15 -0.57 6.74 -5.57
C THR A 15 0.73 7.54 -5.72
N ARG A 16 1.15 7.80 -6.97
CA ARG A 16 2.26 8.67 -7.40
C ARG A 16 3.67 8.29 -6.94
N PHE A 17 3.83 7.43 -5.94
CA PHE A 17 5.13 7.00 -5.42
C PHE A 17 5.69 5.80 -6.22
N ASN A 18 6.59 5.04 -5.62
CA ASN A 18 7.30 3.92 -6.20
C ASN A 18 7.77 3.00 -5.06
N ALA A 19 8.44 1.90 -5.38
CA ALA A 19 8.96 0.95 -4.41
C ALA A 19 9.85 1.58 -3.32
N GLY A 20 10.53 2.70 -3.62
CA GLY A 20 11.33 3.48 -2.69
C GLY A 20 10.54 4.09 -1.52
N GLN A 21 9.20 4.07 -1.55
CA GLN A 21 8.35 4.41 -0.40
C GLN A 21 8.63 3.49 0.80
N TRP A 22 9.12 2.29 0.56
CA TRP A 22 9.27 1.28 1.60
C TRP A 22 10.71 1.11 2.08
N SER A 23 11.63 1.98 1.65
CA SER A 23 13.05 1.83 1.99
C SER A 23 13.34 1.69 3.49
N PRO A 24 12.72 2.47 4.41
CA PRO A 24 12.89 2.25 5.85
C PRO A 24 12.42 0.87 6.31
N GLN A 25 11.24 0.43 5.85
CA GLN A 25 10.66 -0.85 6.23
C GLN A 25 11.47 -2.04 5.67
N LEU A 26 11.94 -1.94 4.42
CA LEU A 26 12.81 -2.96 3.82
C LEU A 26 14.11 -3.08 4.61
N ALA A 27 14.74 -1.94 4.95
CA ALA A 27 15.99 -1.92 5.70
C ALA A 27 15.86 -2.59 7.08
N ALA A 28 14.74 -2.35 7.77
CA ALA A 28 14.50 -2.84 9.12
C ALA A 28 13.97 -4.29 9.19
N LEU A 29 13.35 -4.82 8.12
CA LEU A 29 12.75 -6.15 8.12
C LEU A 29 13.57 -7.23 7.41
N GLN A 30 14.52 -6.86 6.56
CA GLN A 30 15.30 -7.80 5.74
C GLN A 30 16.15 -8.81 6.55
N GLU A 31 16.48 -8.52 7.81
CA GLU A 31 17.22 -9.46 8.66
C GLU A 31 16.36 -10.64 9.14
N ASP A 32 15.04 -10.41 9.28
CA ASP A 32 14.08 -11.37 9.84
C ASP A 32 13.22 -12.04 8.76
N PHE A 33 12.93 -11.32 7.67
CA PHE A 33 12.00 -11.73 6.61
C PHE A 33 12.62 -11.56 5.23
N GLN A 34 12.21 -12.40 4.28
CA GLN A 34 12.39 -12.08 2.87
C GLN A 34 11.40 -10.98 2.51
N VAL A 35 11.91 -9.81 2.10
CA VAL A 35 11.11 -8.62 1.82
C VAL A 35 11.36 -8.11 0.40
N ALA A 36 10.30 -7.65 -0.27
CA ALA A 36 10.40 -6.96 -1.55
C ALA A 36 9.35 -5.84 -1.64
N ALA A 37 9.62 -4.84 -2.47
CA ALA A 37 8.66 -3.80 -2.81
C ALA A 37 8.48 -3.76 -4.33
N VAL A 38 7.24 -3.61 -4.79
CA VAL A 38 6.92 -3.56 -6.22
C VAL A 38 6.64 -2.15 -6.67
N ASP A 39 7.10 -1.80 -7.87
CA ASP A 39 6.55 -0.68 -8.62
C ASP A 39 5.24 -1.10 -9.30
N LEU A 40 4.17 -0.32 -9.12
CA LEU A 40 2.91 -0.49 -9.83
C LEU A 40 3.04 -0.01 -11.30
N PRO A 41 2.14 -0.41 -12.22
CA PRO A 41 2.18 0.05 -13.60
C PRO A 41 2.21 1.59 -13.68
N GLY A 42 3.08 2.12 -14.54
CA GLY A 42 3.29 3.54 -14.74
C GLY A 42 4.21 4.20 -13.70
N HIS A 43 4.75 3.44 -12.73
CA HIS A 43 5.64 3.95 -11.68
C HIS A 43 7.03 3.31 -11.77
N GLY A 44 8.06 4.02 -11.29
CA GLY A 44 9.42 3.51 -11.14
C GLY A 44 9.96 2.76 -12.36
N ALA A 45 10.42 1.52 -12.15
CA ALA A 45 10.92 0.63 -13.20
C ALA A 45 9.87 0.23 -14.25
N ARG A 46 8.58 0.45 -13.96
CA ARG A 46 7.43 0.15 -14.84
C ARG A 46 6.78 1.42 -15.39
N SER A 47 7.51 2.53 -15.46
CA SER A 47 7.03 3.84 -15.92
C SER A 47 6.39 3.83 -17.32
N ALA A 48 6.81 2.93 -18.20
CA ALA A 48 6.25 2.79 -19.54
C ALA A 48 4.94 1.96 -19.60
N GLN A 49 4.56 1.28 -18.52
CA GLN A 49 3.37 0.42 -18.51
C GLN A 49 2.10 1.25 -18.24
N PRO A 50 1.03 1.09 -19.02
CA PRO A 50 -0.22 1.78 -18.74
C PRO A 50 -0.84 1.26 -17.44
N TRP A 51 -1.47 2.16 -16.68
CA TRP A 51 -2.14 1.76 -15.44
C TRP A 51 -3.42 0.98 -15.73
N SER A 52 -3.54 -0.22 -15.17
CA SER A 52 -4.81 -0.93 -14.98
C SER A 52 -4.81 -1.70 -13.66
N LEU A 53 -5.99 -1.96 -13.08
CA LEU A 53 -6.09 -2.69 -11.81
C LEU A 53 -5.70 -4.15 -12.02
N ASN A 54 -5.97 -4.66 -13.22
CA ASN A 54 -5.54 -5.97 -13.66
C ASN A 54 -4.02 -6.10 -13.65
N ALA A 55 -3.31 -5.18 -14.32
CA ALA A 55 -1.84 -5.21 -14.36
C ALA A 55 -1.23 -5.02 -12.96
N ALA A 56 -1.81 -4.17 -12.11
CA ALA A 56 -1.39 -4.03 -10.71
C ALA A 56 -1.51 -5.36 -9.94
N THR A 57 -2.61 -6.09 -10.14
CA THR A 57 -2.83 -7.40 -9.51
C THR A 57 -1.83 -8.45 -10.00
N GLU A 58 -1.58 -8.51 -11.31
CA GLU A 58 -0.62 -9.43 -11.93
C GLU A 58 0.81 -9.19 -11.46
N ILE A 59 1.19 -7.93 -11.23
CA ILE A 59 2.50 -7.56 -10.68
C ILE A 59 2.65 -8.05 -9.24
N ILE A 60 1.61 -7.88 -8.41
CA ILE A 60 1.64 -8.37 -7.03
C ILE A 60 1.78 -9.90 -7.02
N ALA A 61 0.99 -10.61 -7.84
CA ALA A 61 1.08 -12.07 -7.96
C ALA A 61 2.46 -12.54 -8.43
N SER A 62 2.98 -11.93 -9.50
CA SER A 62 4.31 -12.25 -10.03
C SER A 62 5.41 -12.00 -9.00
N ALA A 63 5.26 -11.00 -8.14
CA ALA A 63 6.21 -10.73 -7.07
C ALA A 63 6.19 -11.81 -5.99
N VAL A 64 5.01 -12.31 -5.61
CA VAL A 64 4.90 -13.46 -4.69
C VAL A 64 5.58 -14.69 -5.29
N ASP A 65 5.28 -15.02 -6.53
CA ASP A 65 5.86 -16.17 -7.22
C ASP A 65 7.39 -16.07 -7.33
N SER A 66 7.93 -14.86 -7.54
CA SER A 66 9.38 -14.63 -7.67
C SER A 66 10.19 -14.87 -6.39
N LEU A 67 9.55 -14.87 -5.22
CA LEU A 67 10.23 -15.08 -3.94
C LEU A 67 10.44 -16.56 -3.62
N ASP A 68 9.78 -17.47 -4.34
CA ASP A 68 9.87 -18.94 -4.22
C ASP A 68 9.78 -19.46 -2.76
N SER A 69 9.03 -18.72 -1.93
CA SER A 69 8.88 -18.99 -0.48
C SER A 69 7.41 -19.18 -0.08
N GLY A 70 6.58 -19.44 -1.10
CA GLY A 70 5.15 -19.64 -0.95
C GLY A 70 4.35 -18.33 -0.80
N PRO A 71 3.10 -18.43 -0.31
CA PRO A 71 2.21 -17.28 -0.17
C PRO A 71 2.82 -16.18 0.72
N ALA A 72 2.51 -14.92 0.44
CA ALA A 72 3.14 -13.76 1.08
C ALA A 72 2.19 -12.95 1.96
N LEU A 73 2.76 -12.20 2.90
CA LEU A 73 2.10 -11.04 3.51
C LEU A 73 2.17 -9.87 2.53
N ILE A 74 1.02 -9.31 2.16
CA ILE A 74 0.96 -8.12 1.32
C ILE A 74 0.72 -6.88 2.19
N VAL A 75 1.56 -5.87 2.07
CA VAL A 75 1.42 -4.57 2.74
C VAL A 75 1.13 -3.50 1.71
N GLY A 76 -0.13 -3.09 1.61
CA GLY A 76 -0.58 -2.12 0.61
C GLY A 76 -0.92 -0.76 1.24
N HIS A 77 -0.33 0.31 0.71
CA HIS A 77 -0.63 1.68 1.13
C HIS A 77 -1.59 2.38 0.17
N SER A 78 -2.66 2.99 0.67
CA SER A 78 -3.57 3.84 -0.10
C SER A 78 -4.07 3.13 -1.38
N LEU A 79 -3.76 3.66 -2.58
CA LEU A 79 -4.02 2.99 -3.86
C LEU A 79 -3.51 1.54 -3.91
N GLY A 80 -2.31 1.29 -3.40
CA GLY A 80 -1.72 -0.04 -3.30
C GLY A 80 -2.51 -0.97 -2.37
N GLY A 81 -3.18 -0.44 -1.35
CA GLY A 81 -4.08 -1.19 -0.49
C GLY A 81 -5.34 -1.67 -1.22
N TYR A 82 -5.96 -0.81 -2.05
CA TYR A 82 -7.10 -1.21 -2.88
C TYR A 82 -6.69 -2.20 -3.99
N ALA A 83 -5.52 -2.02 -4.60
CA ALA A 83 -4.97 -3.01 -5.51
C ALA A 83 -4.71 -4.36 -4.81
N SER A 84 -4.24 -4.32 -3.55
CA SER A 84 -4.02 -5.51 -2.74
C SER A 84 -5.31 -6.22 -2.33
N LEU A 85 -6.43 -5.48 -2.16
CA LEU A 85 -7.75 -6.09 -1.99
C LEU A 85 -8.21 -6.86 -3.23
N GLU A 86 -7.97 -6.32 -4.43
CA GLU A 86 -8.29 -7.02 -5.67
C GLU A 86 -7.38 -8.24 -5.88
N PHE A 87 -6.09 -8.13 -5.56
CA PHE A 87 -5.18 -9.26 -5.52
C PHE A 87 -5.68 -10.35 -4.56
N ALA A 88 -6.04 -9.98 -3.33
CA ALA A 88 -6.55 -10.93 -2.33
C ALA A 88 -7.82 -11.67 -2.80
N ARG A 89 -8.68 -11.00 -3.58
CA ARG A 89 -9.88 -11.60 -4.18
C ARG A 89 -9.54 -12.58 -5.31
N ARG A 90 -8.51 -12.29 -6.10
CA ARG A 90 -8.17 -13.04 -7.33
C ARG A 90 -7.17 -14.17 -7.13
N CYS A 91 -6.24 -14.01 -6.19
CA CYS A 91 -5.15 -14.94 -5.91
C CYS A 91 -5.12 -15.30 -4.41
N PRO A 92 -6.23 -15.76 -3.81
CA PRO A 92 -6.32 -16.04 -2.36
C PRO A 92 -5.33 -17.12 -1.89
N GLU A 93 -4.91 -18.02 -2.78
CA GLU A 93 -3.91 -19.05 -2.52
C GLU A 93 -2.53 -18.45 -2.25
N GLN A 94 -2.18 -17.33 -2.91
CA GLN A 94 -0.90 -16.64 -2.78
C GLN A 94 -0.84 -15.65 -1.59
N LEU A 95 -1.92 -15.52 -0.81
CA LEU A 95 -2.01 -14.58 0.31
C LEU A 95 -1.88 -15.28 1.68
N ARG A 96 -0.89 -14.89 2.50
CA ARG A 96 -0.77 -15.28 3.92
C ARG A 96 -1.45 -14.31 4.86
N GLY A 97 -1.47 -13.04 4.51
CA GLY A 97 -2.08 -11.98 5.30
C GLY A 97 -2.04 -10.68 4.51
N LEU A 98 -2.88 -9.73 4.93
CA LEU A 98 -3.01 -8.44 4.26
C LEU A 98 -2.88 -7.31 5.28
N VAL A 99 -2.05 -6.31 4.99
CA VAL A 99 -2.01 -5.04 5.72
C VAL A 99 -2.58 -3.96 4.81
N LEU A 100 -3.66 -3.31 5.27
CA LEU A 100 -4.28 -2.16 4.62
C LEU A 100 -3.85 -0.89 5.34
N ALA A 101 -2.92 -0.14 4.75
CA ALA A 101 -2.42 1.10 5.33
C ALA A 101 -3.03 2.33 4.65
N GLY A 102 -3.86 3.09 5.35
CA GLY A 102 -4.57 4.24 4.77
C GLY A 102 -5.44 3.83 3.57
N ALA A 103 -6.07 2.65 3.64
CA ALA A 103 -6.83 2.04 2.55
C ALA A 103 -8.14 1.40 3.03
N SER A 104 -8.73 1.94 4.10
CA SER A 104 -9.96 1.42 4.72
C SER A 104 -11.12 2.42 4.62
N ALA A 105 -11.09 3.31 3.63
CA ALA A 105 -12.23 4.16 3.29
C ALA A 105 -13.04 3.49 2.18
N SER A 106 -14.36 3.67 2.23
CA SER A 106 -15.18 3.28 1.08
C SER A 106 -14.84 4.20 -0.09
N THR A 107 -14.45 3.63 -1.22
CA THR A 107 -14.23 4.38 -2.47
C THR A 107 -15.55 4.68 -3.20
N ARG A 108 -16.68 4.28 -2.61
CA ARG A 108 -18.05 4.62 -3.03
C ARG A 108 -18.55 5.85 -2.28
N GLY A 109 -19.54 6.51 -2.85
CA GLY A 109 -20.27 7.60 -2.21
C GLY A 109 -19.81 9.00 -2.62
N PRO A 110 -20.37 10.04 -2.00
CA PRO A 110 -20.33 11.41 -2.53
C PRO A 110 -18.94 12.05 -2.52
N TRP A 111 -18.01 11.58 -1.68
CA TRP A 111 -16.63 12.11 -1.65
C TRP A 111 -15.79 11.64 -2.85
N ALA A 112 -16.16 10.53 -3.51
CA ALA A 112 -15.43 9.97 -4.63
C ALA A 112 -15.47 10.90 -5.86
N THR A 113 -16.59 11.59 -6.07
CA THR A 113 -16.77 12.53 -7.19
C THR A 113 -15.77 13.68 -7.14
N PRO A 114 -15.70 14.52 -6.09
CA PRO A 114 -14.73 15.61 -6.04
C PRO A 114 -13.28 15.10 -6.09
N TYR A 115 -12.98 13.94 -5.48
CA TYR A 115 -11.65 13.35 -5.58
C TYR A 115 -11.28 12.97 -7.03
N ARG A 116 -12.21 12.37 -7.79
CA ARG A 116 -12.02 12.04 -9.21
C ARG A 116 -11.68 13.28 -10.04
N TRP A 117 -12.38 14.38 -9.81
CA TRP A 117 -12.10 15.65 -10.47
C TRP A 117 -10.69 16.15 -10.17
N VAL A 118 -10.29 16.16 -8.89
CA VAL A 118 -8.93 16.56 -8.48
C VAL A 118 -7.88 15.66 -9.14
N ALA A 119 -8.06 14.33 -9.11
CA ALA A 119 -7.16 13.37 -9.74
C ALA A 119 -7.03 13.60 -11.26
N GLY A 120 -8.11 14.01 -11.93
CA GLY A 120 -8.13 14.36 -13.36
C GLY A 120 -7.41 15.68 -13.70
N LEU A 121 -7.28 16.60 -12.74
CA LEU A 121 -6.64 17.90 -12.94
C LEU A 121 -5.14 17.88 -12.68
N VAL A 122 -4.67 17.06 -11.74
CA VAL A 122 -3.24 17.01 -11.36
C VAL A 122 -2.31 16.80 -12.57
N PRO A 123 -2.55 15.86 -13.50
CA PRO A 123 -1.67 15.64 -14.65
C PRO A 123 -1.62 16.80 -15.66
N ARG A 124 -2.56 17.76 -15.58
CA ARG A 124 -2.59 18.94 -16.46
C ARG A 124 -1.57 19.99 -16.03
N LEU A 125 -1.00 19.86 -14.83
CA LEU A 125 0.05 20.74 -14.33
C LEU A 125 1.42 20.24 -14.83
N PRO A 126 2.41 21.14 -15.03
CA PRO A 126 3.74 20.74 -15.48
C PRO A 126 4.39 19.73 -14.51
N ALA A 127 4.74 18.55 -15.02
CA ALA A 127 5.25 17.43 -14.20
C ALA A 127 6.47 17.82 -13.36
N ASP A 128 7.44 18.54 -13.95
CA ASP A 128 8.63 18.98 -13.22
C ASP A 128 8.30 19.96 -12.09
N ARG A 129 7.26 20.78 -12.25
CA ARG A 129 6.81 21.71 -11.20
C ARG A 129 6.19 20.94 -10.04
N LEU A 130 5.37 19.93 -10.33
CA LEU A 130 4.80 19.05 -9.31
C LEU A 130 5.88 18.26 -8.57
N ALA A 131 6.84 17.69 -9.30
CA ALA A 131 7.95 16.96 -8.71
C ALA A 131 8.77 17.85 -7.77
N ARG A 132 9.23 19.03 -8.23
CA ARG A 132 10.00 19.97 -7.39
C ARG A 132 9.24 20.49 -6.18
N TRP A 133 7.91 20.64 -6.27
CA TRP A 133 7.10 21.02 -5.13
C TRP A 133 6.98 19.86 -4.13
N ASN A 134 6.76 18.65 -4.63
CA ASN A 134 6.67 17.47 -3.79
C ASN A 134 8.00 17.15 -3.10
N ASP A 135 9.14 17.26 -3.78
CA ASP A 135 10.47 17.09 -3.18
C ASP A 135 10.68 18.05 -2.00
N ARG A 136 10.37 19.34 -2.21
CA ARG A 136 10.47 20.36 -1.16
C ARG A 136 9.57 20.06 0.02
N LEU A 137 8.36 19.58 -0.23
CA LEU A 137 7.43 19.18 0.82
C LEU A 137 7.96 17.98 1.60
N LEU A 138 8.40 16.92 0.93
CA LEU A 138 8.91 15.71 1.58
C LEU A 138 10.17 15.99 2.41
N ARG A 139 11.16 16.68 1.84
CA ARG A 139 12.40 17.06 2.54
C ARG A 139 12.17 18.00 3.72
N ARG A 140 11.08 18.77 3.72
CA ARG A 140 10.69 19.62 4.85
C ARG A 140 10.04 18.82 5.97
N LEU A 141 9.33 17.74 5.64
CA LEU A 141 8.51 16.99 6.60
C LEU A 141 9.23 15.76 7.17
N TYR A 142 10.19 15.19 6.44
CA TYR A 142 10.79 13.91 6.78
C TYR A 142 12.32 13.91 6.64
N PRO A 143 13.02 13.10 7.44
CA PRO A 143 14.45 12.88 7.29
C PRO A 143 14.83 12.32 5.91
N PRO A 144 16.04 12.62 5.38
CA PRO A 144 16.47 12.13 4.07
C PRO A 144 16.41 10.61 3.89
N GLU A 145 16.77 9.85 4.92
CA GLU A 145 16.74 8.38 4.93
C GLU A 145 15.34 7.80 4.70
N VAL A 146 14.28 8.56 5.01
CA VAL A 146 12.90 8.15 4.81
C VAL A 146 12.43 8.39 3.37
N VAL A 147 12.88 9.48 2.74
CA VAL A 147 12.25 9.98 1.50
C VAL A 147 13.16 10.02 0.28
N GLU A 148 14.48 10.00 0.42
CA GLU A 148 15.39 10.19 -0.72
C GLU A 148 15.32 9.04 -1.73
N ALA A 149 15.08 7.81 -1.30
CA ALA A 149 14.85 6.68 -2.21
C ALA A 149 13.59 6.91 -3.07
N THR A 150 12.51 7.38 -2.44
CA THR A 150 11.27 7.73 -3.15
C THR A 150 11.49 8.89 -4.12
N ILE A 151 12.17 9.95 -3.69
CA ILE A 151 12.45 11.15 -4.49
C ILE A 151 13.31 10.78 -5.72
N ARG A 152 14.38 10.00 -5.52
CA ARG A 152 15.30 9.61 -6.59
C ARG A 152 14.61 8.83 -7.71
N SER A 153 13.65 7.98 -7.36
CA SER A 153 12.86 7.18 -8.30
C SER A 153 11.73 7.97 -8.98
N GLY A 154 11.52 9.23 -8.59
CA GLY A 154 10.54 10.13 -9.21
C GLY A 154 9.09 9.80 -8.89
N TYR A 155 8.18 10.47 -9.59
CA TYR A 155 6.74 10.38 -9.34
C TYR A 155 5.95 10.12 -10.62
N ALA A 156 4.87 9.37 -10.50
CA ALA A 156 3.97 9.10 -11.61
C ALA A 156 2.65 9.87 -11.47
N PHE A 157 2.71 11.21 -11.47
CA PHE A 157 1.49 12.03 -11.41
C PHE A 157 0.53 11.80 -12.57
N HIS A 158 1.05 11.34 -13.72
CA HIS A 158 0.27 11.05 -14.91
C HIS A 158 -0.68 9.84 -14.77
N THR A 159 -0.42 8.94 -13.81
CA THR A 159 -1.24 7.72 -13.62
C THR A 159 -2.52 7.98 -12.84
N LEU A 160 -2.63 9.12 -12.14
CA LEU A 160 -3.74 9.43 -11.23
C LEU A 160 -5.13 9.24 -11.85
N PRO A 161 -5.44 9.73 -13.06
CA PRO A 161 -6.77 9.58 -13.65
C PRO A 161 -7.10 8.12 -13.96
N ALA A 162 -6.15 7.36 -14.50
CA ALA A 162 -6.35 5.95 -14.83
C ALA A 162 -6.50 5.10 -13.55
N ALA A 163 -5.59 5.28 -12.60
CA ALA A 163 -5.58 4.57 -11.33
C ALA A 163 -6.88 4.78 -10.52
N TRP A 164 -7.25 6.04 -10.29
CA TRP A 164 -8.47 6.35 -9.54
C TRP A 164 -9.76 6.21 -10.37
N GLY A 165 -9.66 6.25 -11.70
CA GLY A 165 -10.75 5.90 -12.59
C GLY A 165 -11.22 4.46 -12.37
N GLU A 166 -10.27 3.55 -12.13
CA GLU A 166 -10.55 2.15 -11.83
C GLU A 166 -10.85 1.87 -10.36
N VAL A 167 -10.26 2.59 -9.40
CA VAL A 167 -10.49 2.29 -7.97
C VAL A 167 -11.79 2.92 -7.44
N LEU A 168 -12.11 4.15 -7.85
CA LEU A 168 -13.29 4.85 -7.34
C LEU A 168 -14.59 4.14 -7.77
N GLY A 169 -15.47 3.91 -6.80
CA GLY A 169 -16.74 3.22 -6.97
C GLY A 169 -16.66 1.69 -6.83
N ARG A 170 -15.46 1.09 -6.71
CA ARG A 170 -15.29 -0.37 -6.70
C ARG A 170 -15.17 -1.01 -5.32
N PHE A 171 -14.60 -0.30 -4.35
CA PHE A 171 -14.26 -0.87 -3.04
C PHE A 171 -15.07 -0.22 -1.92
N ASP A 172 -15.61 -1.05 -1.04
CA ASP A 172 -16.11 -0.70 0.28
C ASP A 172 -15.79 -1.85 1.26
N ALA A 173 -16.33 -1.79 2.48
CA ALA A 173 -16.11 -2.84 3.47
C ALA A 173 -16.53 -4.25 3.00
N GLY A 174 -17.44 -4.37 2.02
CA GLY A 174 -17.83 -5.64 1.43
C GLY A 174 -16.69 -6.38 0.74
N ALA A 175 -15.66 -5.66 0.25
CA ALA A 175 -14.47 -6.27 -0.35
C ALA A 175 -13.74 -7.21 0.62
N MET A 176 -13.81 -6.92 1.92
CA MET A 176 -13.18 -7.73 2.97
C MET A 176 -13.78 -9.14 3.06
N ARG A 177 -15.01 -9.36 2.62
CA ARG A 177 -15.66 -10.70 2.62
C ARG A 177 -15.03 -11.67 1.64
N HIS A 178 -14.24 -11.16 0.69
CA HIS A 178 -13.53 -11.97 -0.29
C HIS A 178 -12.07 -12.24 0.10
N VAL A 179 -11.63 -11.72 1.25
CA VAL A 179 -10.30 -11.98 1.78
C VAL A 179 -10.44 -13.11 2.80
N ALA A 180 -9.73 -14.21 2.58
CA ALA A 180 -9.72 -15.35 3.52
C ALA A 180 -8.62 -15.25 4.58
N ALA A 181 -7.51 -14.57 4.24
CA ALA A 181 -6.35 -14.43 5.11
C ALA A 181 -6.58 -13.39 6.22
N PRO A 182 -5.89 -13.49 7.37
CA PRO A 182 -5.93 -12.45 8.41
C PRO A 182 -5.61 -11.06 7.85
N VAL A 183 -6.27 -10.03 8.38
CA VAL A 183 -6.09 -8.64 7.92
C VAL A 183 -5.71 -7.72 9.08
N LEU A 184 -4.69 -6.89 8.87
CA LEU A 184 -4.40 -5.74 9.71
C LEU A 184 -4.76 -4.45 8.97
N ILE A 185 -5.63 -3.65 9.55
CA ILE A 185 -5.90 -2.28 9.11
C ILE A 185 -4.96 -1.38 9.92
N LEU A 186 -3.91 -0.87 9.27
CA LEU A 186 -2.82 -0.13 9.92
C LEU A 186 -2.82 1.33 9.48
N ASN A 187 -3.52 2.18 10.22
CA ASN A 187 -3.76 3.56 9.80
C ASN A 187 -2.98 4.57 10.65
N GLY A 188 -2.65 5.72 10.07
CA GLY A 188 -2.27 6.88 10.88
C GLY A 188 -3.48 7.43 11.63
N GLU A 189 -3.34 7.75 12.91
CA GLU A 189 -4.41 8.28 13.75
C GLU A 189 -5.09 9.54 13.14
N LYS A 190 -4.29 10.40 12.48
CA LYS A 190 -4.73 11.66 11.86
C LYS A 190 -5.14 11.52 10.40
N ASP A 191 -5.19 10.31 9.84
CA ASP A 191 -5.61 10.06 8.45
C ASP A 191 -7.14 10.02 8.30
N ALA A 192 -7.82 11.10 8.68
CA ALA A 192 -9.28 11.15 8.83
C ALA A 192 -10.05 10.70 7.58
N VAL A 193 -9.51 10.94 6.38
CA VAL A 193 -10.14 10.57 5.11
C VAL A 193 -10.02 9.08 4.86
N PHE A 194 -8.80 8.55 4.79
CA PHE A 194 -8.59 7.18 4.32
C PHE A 194 -8.76 6.11 5.41
N ARG A 195 -8.85 6.52 6.69
CA ARG A 195 -9.25 5.64 7.80
C ARG A 195 -10.75 5.64 8.10
N SER A 196 -11.53 6.50 7.44
CA SER A 196 -12.94 6.78 7.79
C SER A 196 -13.86 5.55 7.87
N GLY A 197 -13.55 4.47 7.16
CA GLY A 197 -14.32 3.23 7.16
C GLY A 197 -13.71 2.08 7.95
N GLU A 198 -12.62 2.28 8.71
CA GLU A 198 -11.85 1.18 9.31
C GLU A 198 -12.68 0.24 10.18
N MET A 199 -13.64 0.75 10.95
CA MET A 199 -14.51 -0.08 11.78
C MET A 199 -15.47 -0.93 10.95
N ASN A 200 -15.93 -0.40 9.81
CA ASN A 200 -16.79 -1.15 8.90
C ASN A 200 -15.99 -2.24 8.17
N PHE A 201 -14.77 -1.94 7.73
CA PHE A 201 -13.86 -2.92 7.13
C PHE A 201 -13.50 -4.02 8.15
N ALA A 202 -13.18 -3.65 9.39
CA ALA A 202 -12.87 -4.62 10.44
C ALA A 202 -14.05 -5.55 10.74
N ARG A 203 -15.27 -5.00 10.88
CA ARG A 203 -16.48 -5.80 11.11
C ARG A 203 -16.84 -6.74 9.95
N ALA A 204 -16.38 -6.44 8.75
CA ALA A 204 -16.67 -7.25 7.57
C ALA A 204 -15.76 -8.48 7.42
N HIS A 205 -14.79 -8.69 8.32
CA HIS A 205 -13.87 -9.83 8.28
C HIS A 205 -13.56 -10.39 9.67
N PRO A 206 -13.73 -11.70 9.90
CA PRO A 206 -13.67 -12.31 11.24
C PRO A 206 -12.29 -12.24 11.90
N HIS A 207 -11.23 -12.12 11.11
CA HIS A 207 -9.84 -12.03 11.59
C HIS A 207 -9.19 -10.68 11.26
N ALA A 208 -9.99 -9.62 11.10
CA ALA A 208 -9.46 -8.27 10.91
C ALA A 208 -9.17 -7.61 12.27
N ARG A 209 -8.06 -6.87 12.33
CA ARG A 209 -7.67 -6.04 13.47
C ARG A 209 -7.38 -4.62 13.01
N VAL A 210 -7.66 -3.64 13.84
CA VAL A 210 -7.33 -2.23 13.59
C VAL A 210 -6.22 -1.83 14.55
N GLU A 211 -5.16 -1.24 14.01
CA GLU A 211 -4.09 -0.61 14.79
C GLU A 211 -3.83 0.80 14.26
N LEU A 212 -3.63 1.74 15.17
CA LEU A 212 -3.37 3.14 14.84
C LEU A 212 -1.93 3.50 15.19
N ILE A 213 -1.22 4.09 14.25
CA ILE A 213 0.06 4.75 14.53
C ILE A 213 -0.24 6.12 15.13
N PRO A 214 0.12 6.37 16.42
CA PRO A 214 -0.21 7.62 17.09
C PRO A 214 0.37 8.82 16.35
N ARG A 215 -0.40 9.92 16.29
CA ARG A 215 -0.01 11.20 15.66
C ARG A 215 0.29 11.15 14.16
N ALA A 216 0.41 9.97 13.55
CA ALA A 216 0.71 9.78 12.14
C ALA A 216 -0.48 10.19 11.25
N ARG A 217 -0.16 10.65 10.04
CA ARG A 217 -1.09 11.10 9.00
C ARG A 217 -1.21 9.99 7.95
N HIS A 218 -1.58 10.36 6.72
CA HIS A 218 -1.76 9.39 5.62
C HIS A 218 -0.48 8.63 5.25
N LEU A 219 0.70 9.22 5.44
CA LEU A 219 1.99 8.55 5.19
C LEU A 219 2.55 7.99 6.50
N ALA A 220 1.79 7.13 7.17
CA ALA A 220 2.16 6.62 8.49
C ALA A 220 3.53 5.91 8.49
N ASN A 221 3.88 5.25 7.38
CA ASN A 221 5.20 4.63 7.19
C ASN A 221 6.37 5.64 7.09
N PHE A 222 6.08 6.92 6.82
CA PHE A 222 7.05 8.02 6.85
C PHE A 222 6.98 8.82 8.16
N ASP A 223 5.78 9.02 8.71
CA ASP A 223 5.57 9.78 9.94
C ASP A 223 6.23 9.12 11.15
N ASP A 224 6.12 7.79 11.25
CA ASP A 224 6.78 6.99 12.28
C ASP A 224 7.18 5.62 11.67
N PRO A 225 8.35 5.56 10.99
CA PRO A 225 8.81 4.36 10.32
C PRO A 225 8.98 3.18 11.26
N ASP A 226 9.42 3.42 12.49
CA ASP A 226 9.69 2.39 13.49
C ASP A 226 8.38 1.79 14.00
N ALA A 227 7.43 2.61 14.45
CA ALA A 227 6.14 2.11 14.92
C ALA A 227 5.36 1.37 13.81
N PHE A 228 5.41 1.89 12.58
CA PHE A 228 4.81 1.22 11.43
C PHE A 228 5.47 -0.14 11.16
N THR A 229 6.79 -0.19 11.16
CA THR A 229 7.56 -1.42 10.92
C THR A 229 7.29 -2.46 12.00
N ASP A 230 7.24 -2.06 13.26
CA ASP A 230 6.97 -2.94 14.38
C ASP A 230 5.56 -3.53 14.32
N ALA A 231 4.56 -2.76 13.90
CA ALA A 231 3.21 -3.26 13.66
C ALA A 231 3.20 -4.36 12.58
N VAL A 232 3.86 -4.12 11.45
CA VAL A 232 4.01 -5.12 10.37
C VAL A 232 4.76 -6.36 10.85
N ARG A 233 5.88 -6.18 11.56
CA ARG A 233 6.70 -7.27 12.13
C ARG A 233 5.89 -8.14 13.07
N ARG A 234 5.16 -7.54 14.02
CA ARG A 234 4.30 -8.26 14.98
C ARG A 234 3.22 -9.04 14.25
N PHE A 235 2.57 -8.43 13.27
CA PHE A 235 1.52 -9.09 12.50
C PHE A 235 2.07 -10.27 11.69
N ALA A 236 3.19 -10.09 10.99
CA ALA A 236 3.84 -11.14 10.21
C ALA A 236 4.19 -12.38 11.06
N ARG A 237 4.70 -12.18 12.28
CA ARG A 237 5.02 -13.27 13.24
C ARG A 237 3.79 -13.98 13.81
N GLN A 238 2.62 -13.35 13.77
CA GLN A 238 1.37 -13.93 14.26
C GLN A 238 0.56 -14.66 13.18
N LEU A 239 0.98 -14.57 11.91
CA LEU A 239 0.27 -15.26 10.84
C LEU A 239 0.39 -16.78 11.01
N PRO A 240 -0.70 -17.54 10.79
CA PRO A 240 -0.66 -18.99 10.90
C PRO A 240 0.40 -19.58 9.98
N VAL A 241 1.17 -20.54 10.49
CA VAL A 241 2.00 -21.41 9.65
C VAL A 241 1.03 -22.27 8.84
N ARG A 242 1.05 -22.18 7.50
CA ARG A 242 0.31 -23.14 6.68
C ARG A 242 1.08 -24.46 6.73
N SER A 243 0.40 -25.49 7.24
CA SER A 243 0.81 -26.90 7.15
C SER A 243 0.83 -27.38 5.72
#